data_AF-A0A5N1LAK5-F1
#
_entry.id   AF-A0A5N1LAK5-F1
#
_cell.length_a   1.000
_cell.length_b   1.000
_cell.length_c   1.000
_cell.angle_alpha   90.00
_cell.angle_beta   90.00
_cell.angle_gamma   90.00
#
_symmetry.space_group_name_H-M   'P 1'
#
loop_
_entity.id
_entity.type
_entity.pdbx_description
1 polymer ?
#
loop_
_entity_poly.entity_id
_entity_poly.type
_entity_poly.pdbx_seq_one_letter_code
_entity_poly.pdbx_strand_id
1 'polypeptide(L)'
;MLATGGTATLVGCSTGGETESSTAESGGEAAGSTDGSLSVVVSSKGYTEQLNLGYIAYELLANNTGVSLVDETGFGGNAAHAEAYQAGDIHAYYDYMGSLWAAHPPKHDEADFETPDEQYEALKSEMESEHPIRILDRADWQNTWAVFIREDAIEGTSIETISDLAGYVNDGNYDIRPAFGDGFRTRSDGFDALLEYYGFEGEHVERWEAEQEFIEAASAQAAGTAVDEGYADLSFGYSTSAWLTTVEDIVYLDDDRNFWPFFHPVGVVHEDVATDAVVSALNKMPDAIPDAKTMQELNSHATEVGSQQAVVDHLTANGFI
;
A
#
# COMPACT_ATOMS: atom_id res chain seq x y z
N MET A 1 23.14 -19.47 70.55
CA MET A 1 22.57 -18.12 70.74
C MET A 1 21.35 -18.02 69.85
N LEU A 2 20.18 -18.21 70.45
CA LEU A 2 19.05 -17.27 70.44
C LEU A 2 18.42 -17.15 69.03
N ALA A 3 17.44 -18.00 68.71
CA ALA A 3 15.98 -17.80 68.95
C ALA A 3 15.41 -16.88 67.85
N THR A 4 14.29 -17.15 67.15
CA THR A 4 12.96 -17.69 67.47
C THR A 4 12.29 -18.01 66.10
N GLY A 5 11.51 -19.09 65.90
CA GLY A 5 10.10 -19.21 66.28
C GLY A 5 9.19 -18.45 65.28
N GLY A 6 8.17 -19.00 64.61
CA GLY A 6 7.51 -20.30 64.68
C GLY A 6 6.44 -20.40 63.58
N THR A 7 5.92 -21.61 63.40
CA THR A 7 4.77 -21.98 62.57
C THR A 7 3.44 -21.43 63.10
N ALA A 8 2.56 -20.97 62.21
CA ALA A 8 1.11 -21.11 62.37
C ALA A 8 0.37 -21.00 61.03
N THR A 9 -0.60 -21.89 60.89
CA THR A 9 -1.57 -22.17 59.83
C THR A 9 -2.50 -21.02 59.44
N LEU A 10 -2.91 -20.96 58.17
CA LEU A 10 -4.17 -20.35 57.74
C LEU A 10 -4.87 -21.23 56.69
N VAL A 11 -6.16 -21.44 56.92
CA VAL A 11 -7.11 -22.26 56.17
C VAL A 11 -7.89 -21.36 55.20
N GLY A 12 -8.06 -21.83 53.96
CA GLY A 12 -9.37 -21.93 53.29
C GLY A 12 -10.04 -20.70 52.66
N CYS A 13 -10.12 -20.79 51.32
CA CYS A 13 -11.28 -20.57 50.44
C CYS A 13 -11.72 -19.17 49.98
N SER A 14 -11.88 -19.11 48.64
CA SER A 14 -12.95 -18.41 47.88
C SER A 14 -12.89 -16.88 47.93
N THR A 15 -12.91 -16.11 46.84
CA THR A 15 -13.86 -16.05 45.72
C THR A 15 -13.36 -14.93 44.78
N GLY A 16 -13.81 -14.90 43.52
CA GLY A 16 -13.35 -13.94 42.49
C GLY A 16 -13.62 -12.46 42.75
N GLY A 17 -13.02 -11.62 41.91
CA GLY A 17 -13.13 -10.17 41.90
C GLY A 17 -12.21 -9.56 40.86
N GLU A 18 -12.70 -9.56 39.62
CA GLU A 18 -12.55 -8.57 38.55
C GLU A 18 -11.37 -7.58 38.62
N THR A 19 -10.44 -7.72 37.67
CA THR A 19 -9.56 -6.65 37.21
C THR A 19 -10.37 -5.61 36.42
N GLU A 20 -10.46 -4.40 36.95
CA GLU A 20 -10.89 -3.20 36.23
C GLU A 20 -9.90 -2.91 35.08
N SER A 21 -10.34 -3.19 33.85
CA SER A 21 -9.77 -2.59 32.65
C SER A 21 -10.62 -1.37 32.34
N SER A 22 -10.03 -0.18 32.51
CA SER A 22 -10.67 1.09 32.19
C SER A 22 -11.07 1.13 30.72
N THR A 23 -12.37 1.26 30.49
CA THR A 23 -12.99 1.64 29.24
C THR A 23 -12.53 3.04 28.85
N ALA A 24 -11.92 3.17 27.67
CA ALA A 24 -11.90 4.42 26.91
C ALA A 24 -12.86 4.22 25.74
N GLU A 25 -14.15 4.43 26.01
CA GLU A 25 -15.13 4.71 24.95
C GLU A 25 -14.76 6.07 24.37
N SER A 26 -14.11 6.07 23.20
CA SER A 26 -14.09 7.23 22.32
C SER A 26 -15.44 7.29 21.61
N GLY A 27 -16.45 7.77 22.33
CA GLY A 27 -17.69 8.22 21.71
C GLY A 27 -17.42 9.51 20.96
N GLY A 28 -17.16 9.40 19.65
CA GLY A 28 -17.19 10.55 18.75
C GLY A 28 -18.61 11.07 18.67
N GLU A 29 -18.93 12.09 19.46
CA GLU A 29 -20.14 12.88 19.26
C GLU A 29 -20.04 13.52 17.88
N ALA A 30 -20.88 13.03 16.95
CA ALA A 30 -21.15 13.68 15.68
C ALA A 30 -21.50 15.14 15.97
N ALA A 31 -20.57 16.04 15.65
CA ALA A 31 -20.79 17.47 15.70
C ALA A 31 -21.89 17.80 14.68
N GLY A 32 -23.11 17.99 15.17
CA GLY A 32 -24.24 18.41 14.35
C GLY A 32 -23.91 19.72 13.65
N SER A 33 -23.79 19.65 12.32
CA SER A 33 -23.70 20.81 11.44
C SER A 33 -24.93 21.71 11.65
N THR A 34 -24.68 23.01 11.82
CA THR A 34 -25.71 24.06 11.98
C THR A 34 -26.16 24.65 10.64
N ASP A 35 -25.72 24.07 9.52
CA ASP A 35 -26.28 24.32 8.19
C ASP A 35 -26.59 22.96 7.56
N GLY A 36 -27.75 22.78 6.95
CA GLY A 36 -28.26 21.46 6.51
C GLY A 36 -27.48 20.75 5.40
N SER A 37 -26.22 21.13 5.16
CA SER A 37 -25.28 20.45 4.26
C SER A 37 -24.50 19.36 5.02
N LEU A 38 -24.57 18.13 4.53
CA LEU A 38 -23.70 17.02 4.93
C LEU A 38 -22.23 17.47 4.76
N SER A 39 -21.38 17.24 5.77
CA SER A 39 -19.94 17.44 5.63
C SER A 39 -19.32 16.21 4.96
N VAL A 40 -18.43 16.44 3.99
CA VAL A 40 -17.72 15.36 3.30
C VAL A 40 -16.55 14.92 4.17
N VAL A 41 -16.59 13.67 4.63
CA VAL A 41 -15.53 13.05 5.42
C VAL A 41 -14.51 12.43 4.48
N VAL A 42 -13.29 12.96 4.49
CA VAL A 42 -12.18 12.48 3.66
C VAL A 42 -11.30 11.56 4.49
N SER A 43 -11.00 10.37 3.97
CA SER A 43 -10.27 9.31 4.68
C SER A 43 -9.05 8.83 3.89
N SER A 44 -8.20 8.04 4.55
CA SER A 44 -7.16 7.23 3.92
C SER A 44 -6.71 6.10 4.82
N LYS A 45 -5.88 5.20 4.28
CA LYS A 45 -5.08 4.29 5.11
C LYS A 45 -3.92 5.04 5.79
N GLY A 46 -3.31 4.38 6.78
CA GLY A 46 -2.34 5.00 7.69
C GLY A 46 -0.86 4.95 7.29
N TYR A 47 -0.53 4.51 6.07
CA TYR A 47 0.86 4.55 5.58
C TYR A 47 1.11 5.79 4.71
N THR A 48 2.37 6.23 4.61
CA THR A 48 2.77 7.54 4.04
C THR A 48 2.08 7.87 2.72
N GLU A 49 2.10 6.97 1.75
CA GLU A 49 1.51 7.22 0.44
C GLU A 49 -0.02 7.32 0.49
N GLN A 50 -0.68 6.51 1.32
CA GLN A 50 -2.13 6.62 1.50
C GLN A 50 -2.51 7.91 2.23
N LEU A 51 -1.71 8.35 3.20
CA LEU A 51 -1.87 9.68 3.79
C LEU A 51 -1.69 10.78 2.74
N ASN A 52 -0.69 10.67 1.86
CA ASN A 52 -0.49 11.60 0.74
C ASN A 52 -1.73 11.64 -0.16
N LEU A 53 -2.24 10.47 -0.58
CA LEU A 53 -3.46 10.37 -1.38
C LEU A 53 -4.70 10.94 -0.65
N GLY A 54 -4.84 10.69 0.66
CA GLY A 54 -5.91 11.24 1.49
C GLY A 54 -5.88 12.77 1.53
N TYR A 55 -4.69 13.35 1.77
CA TYR A 55 -4.52 14.80 1.74
C TYR A 55 -4.69 15.39 0.34
N ILE A 56 -4.33 14.66 -0.73
CA ILE A 56 -4.62 15.09 -2.11
C ILE A 56 -6.14 15.22 -2.28
N ALA A 57 -6.92 14.23 -1.86
CA ALA A 57 -8.38 14.30 -1.92
C ALA A 57 -8.91 15.50 -1.12
N TYR A 58 -8.41 15.68 0.11
CA TYR A 58 -8.82 16.76 1.00
C TYR A 58 -8.56 18.13 0.38
N GLU A 59 -7.33 18.39 -0.09
CA GLU A 59 -6.94 19.68 -0.64
C GLU A 59 -7.61 19.98 -2.00
N LEU A 60 -7.80 18.96 -2.84
CA LEU A 60 -8.55 19.12 -4.09
C LEU A 60 -9.99 19.54 -3.80
N LEU A 61 -10.66 18.89 -2.84
CA LEU A 61 -12.03 19.25 -2.45
C LEU A 61 -12.09 20.63 -1.80
N ALA A 62 -11.16 20.94 -0.89
CA ALA A 62 -11.14 22.20 -0.13
C ALA A 62 -10.99 23.42 -1.05
N ASN A 63 -10.15 23.31 -2.07
CA ASN A 63 -9.79 24.44 -2.94
C ASN A 63 -10.61 24.51 -4.24
N ASN A 64 -11.30 23.44 -4.62
CA ASN A 64 -12.06 23.39 -5.88
C ASN A 64 -13.57 23.22 -5.71
N THR A 65 -14.06 23.19 -4.47
CA THR A 65 -15.50 23.07 -4.17
C THR A 65 -15.91 24.05 -3.06
N GLY A 66 -17.18 24.02 -2.68
CA GLY A 66 -17.72 24.76 -1.53
C GLY A 66 -18.24 23.85 -0.42
N VAL A 67 -17.84 22.58 -0.40
CA VAL A 67 -18.33 21.61 0.60
C VAL A 67 -17.60 21.81 1.94
N SER A 68 -18.29 21.53 3.05
CA SER A 68 -17.64 21.41 4.35
C SER A 68 -16.89 20.09 4.43
N LEU A 69 -15.66 20.09 4.93
CA LEU A 69 -14.81 18.90 5.03
C LEU A 69 -14.55 18.48 6.48
N VAL A 70 -14.43 17.18 6.69
CA VAL A 70 -13.88 16.55 7.89
C VAL A 70 -12.68 15.72 7.47
N ASP A 71 -11.54 15.92 8.15
CA ASP A 71 -10.32 15.15 7.94
C ASP A 71 -10.31 13.93 8.87
N GLU A 72 -10.48 12.75 8.29
CA GLU A 72 -10.30 11.45 8.92
C GLU A 72 -9.19 10.66 8.20
N THR A 73 -8.17 11.35 7.67
CA THR A 73 -7.01 10.68 7.07
C THR A 73 -6.32 9.77 8.09
N GLY A 74 -5.88 8.60 7.63
CA GLY A 74 -5.32 7.57 8.51
C GLY A 74 -6.36 6.77 9.31
N PHE A 75 -7.64 6.84 8.98
CA PHE A 75 -8.76 6.14 9.65
C PHE A 75 -8.50 4.64 9.94
N GLY A 76 -7.90 3.91 9.00
CA GLY A 76 -7.66 2.48 9.19
C GLY A 76 -7.25 1.71 7.93
N GLY A 77 -7.36 0.38 7.96
CA GLY A 77 -7.07 -0.50 6.81
C GLY A 77 -8.28 -0.78 5.92
N ASN A 78 -8.14 -1.75 5.02
CA ASN A 78 -9.17 -2.14 4.04
C ASN A 78 -10.52 -2.49 4.70
N ALA A 79 -10.50 -3.31 5.76
CA ALA A 79 -11.73 -3.73 6.43
C ALA A 79 -12.49 -2.55 7.07
N ALA A 80 -11.76 -1.63 7.71
CA ALA A 80 -12.36 -0.43 8.30
C ALA A 80 -12.96 0.49 7.22
N HIS A 81 -12.27 0.67 6.09
CA HIS A 81 -12.81 1.46 4.97
C HIS A 81 -14.05 0.80 4.35
N ALA A 82 -14.03 -0.52 4.16
CA ALA A 82 -15.16 -1.28 3.63
C ALA A 82 -16.42 -1.11 4.49
N GLU A 83 -16.28 -1.21 5.81
CA GLU A 83 -17.40 -0.99 6.74
C GLU A 83 -17.85 0.49 6.75
N ALA A 84 -16.90 1.43 6.77
CA ALA A 84 -17.20 2.84 6.93
C ALA A 84 -17.90 3.46 5.72
N TYR A 85 -17.51 3.13 4.47
CA TYR A 85 -18.25 3.68 3.32
C TYR A 85 -19.63 3.00 3.18
N GLN A 86 -19.80 1.75 3.60
CA GLN A 86 -21.14 1.12 3.61
C GLN A 86 -22.07 1.77 4.61
N ALA A 87 -21.52 2.23 5.74
CA ALA A 87 -22.25 2.93 6.79
C ALA A 87 -22.48 4.42 6.46
N GLY A 88 -21.76 4.99 5.48
CA GLY A 88 -21.76 6.43 5.20
C GLY A 88 -20.91 7.25 6.20
N ASP A 89 -20.01 6.61 6.95
CA ASP A 89 -19.13 7.26 7.92
C ASP A 89 -17.95 7.98 7.24
N ILE A 90 -17.48 7.44 6.11
CA ILE A 90 -16.49 8.08 5.22
C ILE A 90 -17.08 8.29 3.83
N HIS A 91 -16.63 9.35 3.16
CA HIS A 91 -17.26 9.81 1.92
C HIS A 91 -16.32 9.87 0.72
N ALA A 92 -15.03 10.15 0.91
CA ALA A 92 -14.07 10.25 -0.19
C ALA A 92 -12.68 9.78 0.23
N TYR A 93 -12.05 8.95 -0.60
CA TYR A 93 -10.64 8.55 -0.47
C TYR A 93 -10.13 8.04 -1.82
N TYR A 94 -8.81 7.92 -1.97
CA TYR A 94 -8.23 7.15 -3.07
C TYR A 94 -7.72 5.81 -2.55
N ASP A 95 -7.87 4.78 -3.36
CA ASP A 95 -7.31 3.45 -3.10
C ASP A 95 -6.76 2.86 -4.40
N TYR A 96 -6.19 1.66 -4.33
CA TYR A 96 -5.63 0.95 -5.45
C TYR A 96 -6.60 -0.10 -5.97
N MET A 97 -6.73 -0.23 -7.29
CA MET A 97 -7.65 -1.19 -7.92
C MET A 97 -7.45 -2.61 -7.38
N GLY A 98 -6.20 -3.11 -7.34
CA GLY A 98 -5.90 -4.43 -6.78
C GLY A 98 -6.24 -4.57 -5.28
N SER A 99 -6.08 -3.50 -4.49
CA SER A 99 -6.46 -3.51 -3.07
C SER A 99 -7.97 -3.58 -2.88
N LEU A 100 -8.72 -2.81 -3.66
CA LEU A 100 -10.18 -2.84 -3.63
C LEU A 100 -10.67 -4.24 -4.05
N TRP A 101 -10.17 -4.77 -5.15
CA TRP A 101 -10.54 -6.10 -5.67
C TRP A 101 -10.28 -7.24 -4.67
N ALA A 102 -9.11 -7.25 -4.04
CA ALA A 102 -8.73 -8.35 -3.16
C ALA A 102 -9.34 -8.26 -1.75
N ALA A 103 -9.51 -7.04 -1.22
CA ALA A 103 -9.77 -6.86 0.21
C ALA A 103 -11.16 -6.32 0.54
N HIS A 104 -11.88 -5.73 -0.41
CA HIS A 104 -13.23 -5.23 -0.20
C HIS A 104 -14.25 -6.28 -0.63
N PRO A 105 -15.42 -6.39 0.03
CA PRO A 105 -16.48 -7.29 -0.43
C PRO A 105 -17.02 -6.86 -1.80
N PRO A 106 -17.39 -7.77 -2.71
CA PRO A 106 -17.01 -9.19 -2.71
C PRO A 106 -15.49 -9.33 -2.90
N LYS A 107 -14.85 -10.14 -2.05
CA LYS A 107 -13.40 -10.30 -2.05
C LYS A 107 -12.99 -11.37 -3.06
N HIS A 108 -11.90 -11.12 -3.78
CA HIS A 108 -11.33 -12.07 -4.74
C HIS A 108 -9.91 -12.44 -4.37
N ASP A 109 -9.61 -13.74 -4.37
CA ASP A 109 -8.26 -14.26 -4.12
C ASP A 109 -7.37 -14.17 -5.36
N GLU A 110 -7.97 -14.11 -6.55
CA GLU A 110 -7.30 -14.06 -7.85
C GLU A 110 -7.74 -12.83 -8.66
N ALA A 111 -6.84 -12.32 -9.49
CA ALA A 111 -7.06 -11.19 -10.38
C ALA A 111 -6.45 -11.49 -11.75
N ASP A 112 -7.17 -12.27 -12.55
CA ASP A 112 -6.75 -12.66 -13.90
C ASP A 112 -7.25 -11.62 -14.91
N PHE A 113 -6.49 -10.53 -15.03
CA PHE A 113 -6.76 -9.45 -15.98
C PHE A 113 -5.58 -9.30 -16.94
N GLU A 114 -5.84 -9.16 -18.25
CA GLU A 114 -4.78 -8.98 -19.23
C GLU A 114 -4.30 -7.52 -19.25
N THR A 115 -5.17 -6.57 -18.89
CA THR A 115 -4.88 -5.13 -18.92
C THR A 115 -5.44 -4.35 -17.71
N PRO A 116 -4.86 -3.19 -17.36
CA PRO A 116 -5.42 -2.30 -16.35
C PRO A 116 -6.84 -1.82 -16.64
N ASP A 117 -7.20 -1.66 -17.93
CA ASP A 117 -8.54 -1.22 -18.33
C ASP A 117 -9.59 -2.29 -18.05
N GLU A 118 -9.27 -3.57 -18.31
CA GLU A 118 -10.15 -4.68 -17.98
C GLU A 118 -10.40 -4.77 -16.47
N GLN A 119 -9.34 -4.66 -15.66
CA GLN A 119 -9.47 -4.64 -14.20
C GLN A 119 -10.30 -3.44 -13.73
N TYR A 120 -10.07 -2.25 -14.28
CA TYR A 120 -10.80 -1.04 -13.91
C TYR A 120 -12.30 -1.17 -14.18
N GLU A 121 -12.69 -1.62 -15.37
CA GLU A 121 -14.10 -1.78 -15.75
C GLU A 121 -14.79 -2.87 -14.91
N ALA A 122 -14.10 -3.99 -14.64
CA ALA A 122 -14.61 -5.04 -13.77
C ALA A 122 -14.82 -4.54 -12.33
N LEU A 123 -13.79 -3.91 -11.76
CA LEU A 123 -13.83 -3.33 -10.41
C LEU A 123 -14.95 -2.30 -10.29
N LYS A 124 -15.03 -1.37 -11.24
CA LYS A 124 -16.05 -0.33 -11.27
C LYS A 124 -17.45 -0.91 -11.32
N SER A 125 -17.70 -1.83 -12.26
CA SER A 125 -19.02 -2.44 -12.41
C SER A 125 -19.45 -3.18 -11.15
N GLU A 126 -18.55 -3.91 -10.49
CA GLU A 126 -18.88 -4.70 -9.31
C GLU A 126 -19.07 -3.81 -8.08
N MET A 127 -18.10 -2.92 -7.80
CA MET A 127 -18.10 -2.05 -6.63
C MET A 127 -19.30 -1.09 -6.62
N GLU A 128 -19.65 -0.48 -7.75
CA GLU A 128 -20.82 0.41 -7.85
C GLU A 128 -22.16 -0.35 -7.77
N SER A 129 -22.17 -1.66 -8.06
CA SER A 129 -23.39 -2.48 -7.97
C SER A 129 -23.65 -3.02 -6.56
N GLU A 130 -22.59 -3.27 -5.80
CA GLU A 130 -22.65 -3.89 -4.47
C GLU A 130 -22.64 -2.84 -3.33
N HIS A 131 -22.21 -1.60 -3.61
CA HIS A 131 -22.01 -0.57 -2.60
C HIS A 131 -22.54 0.80 -3.03
N PRO A 132 -22.86 1.70 -2.07
CA PRO A 132 -23.32 3.06 -2.35
C PRO A 132 -22.16 4.00 -2.70
N ILE A 133 -21.33 3.62 -3.67
CA ILE A 133 -20.14 4.38 -4.07
C ILE A 133 -20.08 4.54 -5.59
N ARG A 134 -19.30 5.52 -6.00
CA ARG A 134 -18.87 5.76 -7.38
C ARG A 134 -17.36 5.60 -7.47
N ILE A 135 -16.92 4.89 -8.51
CA ILE A 135 -15.50 4.74 -8.87
C ILE A 135 -15.14 5.82 -9.91
N LEU A 136 -14.15 6.62 -9.52
CA LEU A 136 -13.67 7.78 -10.27
C LEU A 136 -12.58 7.42 -11.29
N ASP A 137 -12.05 8.42 -11.98
CA ASP A 137 -10.98 8.21 -12.95
C ASP A 137 -9.72 7.65 -12.24
N ARG A 138 -9.13 6.61 -12.81
CA ARG A 138 -7.87 6.02 -12.32
C ARG A 138 -6.66 6.79 -12.87
N ALA A 139 -5.54 6.75 -12.16
CA ALA A 139 -4.26 7.17 -12.72
C ALA A 139 -3.67 6.10 -13.66
N ASP A 140 -2.72 6.50 -14.50
CA ASP A 140 -2.03 5.61 -15.44
C ASP A 140 -0.73 4.99 -14.89
N TRP A 141 -0.34 5.39 -13.68
CA TRP A 141 0.73 4.74 -12.92
C TRP A 141 0.15 3.80 -11.86
N GLN A 142 1.00 2.92 -11.34
CA GLN A 142 0.63 2.00 -10.27
C GLN A 142 1.68 1.96 -9.16
N ASN A 143 1.22 1.63 -7.95
CA ASN A 143 2.08 1.16 -6.88
C ASN A 143 1.98 -0.37 -6.79
N THR A 144 2.68 -1.05 -7.69
CA THR A 144 2.81 -2.52 -7.68
C THR A 144 4.11 -2.98 -7.04
N TRP A 145 4.17 -4.27 -6.69
CA TRP A 145 5.44 -4.95 -6.42
C TRP A 145 6.28 -4.92 -7.70
N ALA A 146 7.52 -4.47 -7.54
CA ALA A 146 8.50 -4.43 -8.60
C ALA A 146 9.73 -5.26 -8.20
N VAL A 147 10.36 -5.85 -9.20
CA VAL A 147 11.67 -6.48 -9.08
C VAL A 147 12.70 -5.47 -9.53
N PHE A 148 13.50 -4.99 -8.58
CA PHE A 148 14.57 -4.03 -8.80
C PHE A 148 15.87 -4.79 -8.95
N ILE A 149 16.66 -4.46 -9.96
CA ILE A 149 17.99 -5.03 -10.13
C ILE A 149 18.98 -3.95 -10.52
N ARG A 150 20.20 -4.03 -10.00
CA ARG A 150 21.29 -3.15 -10.43
C ARG A 150 21.61 -3.36 -11.90
N GLU A 151 21.78 -2.28 -12.64
CA GLU A 151 22.08 -2.32 -14.07
C GLU A 151 23.38 -3.09 -14.35
N ASP A 152 24.40 -2.93 -13.52
CA ASP A 152 25.69 -3.61 -13.68
C ASP A 152 25.63 -5.12 -13.35
N ALA A 153 24.67 -5.56 -12.55
CA ALA A 153 24.46 -6.98 -12.24
C ALA A 153 23.90 -7.76 -13.43
N ILE A 154 23.25 -7.08 -14.37
CA ILE A 154 22.70 -7.69 -15.59
C ILE A 154 23.46 -7.26 -16.85
N GLU A 155 24.55 -6.50 -16.72
CA GLU A 155 25.33 -6.02 -17.86
C GLU A 155 25.84 -7.21 -18.69
N GLY A 156 25.48 -7.23 -19.98
CA GLY A 156 25.86 -8.29 -20.90
C GLY A 156 24.99 -9.56 -20.82
N THR A 157 23.96 -9.56 -19.98
CA THR A 157 22.87 -10.54 -20.01
C THR A 157 21.74 -10.07 -20.96
N SER A 158 20.68 -10.87 -21.09
CA SER A 158 19.45 -10.49 -21.80
C SER A 158 18.26 -10.37 -20.84
N ILE A 159 18.51 -10.11 -19.56
CA ILE A 159 17.45 -10.05 -18.54
C ILE A 159 16.74 -8.71 -18.64
N GLU A 160 15.49 -8.72 -19.12
CA GLU A 160 14.60 -7.56 -19.12
C GLU A 160 13.29 -7.86 -18.34
N THR A 161 12.93 -9.14 -18.26
CA THR A 161 11.68 -9.61 -17.65
C THR A 161 11.92 -10.58 -16.50
N ILE A 162 10.89 -10.83 -15.68
CA ILE A 162 10.95 -11.88 -14.64
C ILE A 162 11.07 -13.27 -15.29
N SER A 163 10.46 -13.49 -16.45
CA SER A 163 10.66 -14.73 -17.24
C SER A 163 12.12 -14.91 -17.67
N ASP A 164 12.83 -13.84 -18.04
CA ASP A 164 14.25 -13.93 -18.40
C ASP A 164 15.11 -14.27 -17.18
N LEU A 165 14.81 -13.70 -16.02
CA LEU A 165 15.47 -14.06 -14.76
C LEU A 165 15.27 -15.55 -14.42
N ALA A 166 14.05 -16.07 -14.62
CA ALA A 166 13.76 -17.50 -14.46
C ALA A 166 14.61 -18.36 -15.40
N GLY A 167 14.67 -17.99 -16.68
CA GLY A 167 15.51 -18.66 -17.67
C GLY A 167 17.00 -18.61 -17.29
N TYR A 168 17.49 -17.46 -16.84
CA TYR A 168 18.88 -17.27 -16.45
C TYR A 168 19.31 -18.20 -15.31
N VAL A 169 18.47 -18.31 -14.26
CA VAL A 169 18.71 -19.21 -13.12
C VAL A 169 18.60 -20.68 -13.53
N ASN A 170 17.60 -21.03 -14.35
CA ASN A 170 17.41 -22.38 -14.87
C ASN A 170 18.55 -22.82 -15.83
N ASP A 171 19.22 -21.89 -16.49
CA ASP A 171 20.42 -22.18 -17.29
C ASP A 171 21.69 -22.40 -16.44
N GLY A 172 21.57 -22.26 -15.11
CA GLY A 172 22.65 -22.52 -14.16
C GLY A 172 23.52 -21.32 -13.82
N ASN A 173 23.02 -20.11 -14.07
CA ASN A 173 23.69 -18.88 -13.67
C ASN A 173 23.10 -18.40 -12.33
N TYR A 174 23.96 -18.23 -11.33
CA TYR A 174 23.55 -18.00 -9.94
C TYR A 174 24.23 -16.77 -9.34
N ASP A 175 24.77 -15.88 -10.15
CA ASP A 175 25.62 -14.74 -9.77
C ASP A 175 24.86 -13.45 -9.45
N ILE A 176 23.54 -13.51 -9.34
CA ILE A 176 22.67 -12.43 -8.87
C ILE A 176 22.31 -12.69 -7.41
N ARG A 177 22.53 -11.77 -6.48
CA ARG A 177 22.15 -11.94 -5.08
C ARG A 177 20.84 -11.21 -4.72
N PRO A 178 19.75 -11.92 -4.38
CA PRO A 178 18.51 -11.33 -3.88
C PRO A 178 18.61 -10.83 -2.42
N ALA A 179 17.90 -9.74 -2.15
CA ALA A 179 17.52 -9.29 -0.81
C ALA A 179 15.99 -9.14 -0.69
N PHE A 180 15.41 -9.67 0.37
CA PHE A 180 13.98 -9.64 0.66
C PHE A 180 13.70 -8.74 1.86
N GLY A 181 12.65 -7.94 1.77
CA GLY A 181 12.10 -7.28 2.95
C GLY A 181 11.33 -8.27 3.83
N ASP A 182 11.18 -7.93 5.11
CA ASP A 182 10.53 -8.78 6.11
C ASP A 182 9.20 -9.39 5.62
N GLY A 183 9.13 -10.71 5.70
CA GLY A 183 7.95 -11.49 5.34
C GLY A 183 7.66 -11.63 3.83
N PHE A 184 8.30 -10.86 2.94
CA PHE A 184 7.97 -10.88 1.51
C PHE A 184 8.11 -12.27 0.90
N ARG A 185 9.17 -12.99 1.27
CA ARG A 185 9.47 -14.31 0.71
C ARG A 185 8.32 -15.30 0.84
N THR A 186 7.73 -15.38 2.03
CA THR A 186 6.71 -16.40 2.39
C THR A 186 5.27 -15.92 2.22
N ARG A 187 5.04 -14.75 1.64
CA ARG A 187 3.68 -14.28 1.33
C ARG A 187 3.03 -15.18 0.28
N SER A 188 1.70 -15.24 0.28
CA SER A 188 0.93 -15.97 -0.74
C SER A 188 1.13 -15.39 -2.15
N ASP A 189 1.43 -14.10 -2.25
CA ASP A 189 1.80 -13.37 -3.47
C ASP A 189 3.30 -12.97 -3.46
N GLY A 190 4.12 -13.71 -2.69
CA GLY A 190 5.53 -13.44 -2.44
C GLY A 190 6.48 -14.18 -3.36
N PHE A 191 7.77 -14.19 -2.99
CA PHE A 191 8.82 -14.79 -3.80
C PHE A 191 8.59 -16.28 -4.09
N ASP A 192 8.19 -17.08 -3.11
CA ASP A 192 7.98 -18.52 -3.32
C ASP A 192 6.86 -18.79 -4.35
N ALA A 193 5.79 -18.00 -4.33
CA ALA A 193 4.70 -18.08 -5.31
C ALA A 193 5.13 -17.55 -6.69
N LEU A 194 5.96 -16.50 -6.73
CA LEU A 194 6.53 -15.96 -7.95
C LEU A 194 7.42 -16.99 -8.66
N LEU A 195 8.25 -17.72 -7.90
CA LEU A 195 9.10 -18.79 -8.43
C LEU A 195 8.27 -19.87 -9.12
N GLU A 196 7.19 -20.33 -8.48
CA GLU A 196 6.27 -21.33 -9.06
C GLU A 196 5.59 -20.78 -10.31
N TYR A 197 5.07 -19.55 -10.25
CA TYR A 197 4.35 -18.94 -11.35
C TYR A 197 5.25 -18.78 -12.59
N TYR A 198 6.47 -18.29 -12.41
CA TYR A 198 7.45 -18.06 -13.48
C TYR A 198 8.20 -19.32 -13.93
N GLY A 199 8.05 -20.44 -13.23
CA GLY A 199 8.65 -21.72 -13.62
C GLY A 199 10.14 -21.81 -13.31
N PHE A 200 10.58 -21.23 -12.19
CA PHE A 200 11.92 -21.48 -11.67
C PHE A 200 12.03 -22.95 -11.23
N GLU A 201 13.10 -23.63 -11.64
CA GLU A 201 13.32 -25.02 -11.31
C GLU A 201 13.89 -25.15 -9.89
N GLY A 202 13.22 -25.95 -9.03
CA GLY A 202 13.56 -26.05 -7.62
C GLY A 202 15.03 -26.42 -7.33
N GLU A 203 15.64 -27.31 -8.13
CA GLU A 203 17.07 -27.66 -7.99
C GLU A 203 17.98 -26.44 -8.24
N HIS A 204 17.61 -25.59 -9.21
CA HIS A 204 18.34 -24.38 -9.54
C HIS A 204 18.15 -23.29 -8.48
N VAL A 205 16.94 -23.13 -7.94
CA VAL A 205 16.66 -22.18 -6.84
C VAL A 205 17.41 -22.58 -5.56
N GLU A 206 17.37 -23.85 -5.17
CA GLU A 206 18.10 -24.34 -3.98
C GLU A 206 19.60 -24.08 -4.11
N ARG A 207 20.15 -24.27 -5.31
CA ARG A 207 21.54 -23.99 -5.61
C ARG A 207 21.85 -22.50 -5.60
N TRP A 208 20.98 -21.69 -6.21
CA TRP A 208 21.10 -20.24 -6.24
C TRP A 208 21.15 -19.65 -4.83
N GLU A 209 20.25 -20.09 -3.96
CA GLU A 209 20.22 -19.69 -2.55
C GLU A 209 21.48 -20.11 -1.78
N ALA A 210 21.97 -21.33 -2.03
CA ALA A 210 23.17 -21.83 -1.38
C ALA A 210 24.45 -21.10 -1.82
N GLU A 211 24.54 -20.66 -3.08
CA GLU A 211 25.70 -19.95 -3.62
C GLU A 211 25.70 -18.46 -3.25
N GLN A 212 24.52 -17.82 -3.20
CA GLN A 212 24.42 -16.38 -2.98
C GLN A 212 24.07 -15.95 -1.57
N GLU A 213 23.64 -16.88 -0.70
CA GLU A 213 23.22 -16.56 0.67
C GLU A 213 22.22 -15.39 0.67
N PHE A 214 21.01 -15.67 0.17
CA PHE A 214 19.93 -14.67 0.05
C PHE A 214 19.76 -13.87 1.34
N ILE A 215 19.56 -12.56 1.19
CA ILE A 215 19.50 -11.63 2.33
C ILE A 215 18.05 -11.47 2.80
N GLU A 216 17.80 -11.69 4.08
CA GLU A 216 16.54 -11.33 4.75
C GLU A 216 16.75 -10.02 5.51
N ALA A 217 16.17 -8.94 5.02
CA ALA A 217 16.27 -7.60 5.58
C ALA A 217 15.05 -7.26 6.46
N ALA A 218 15.24 -6.34 7.41
CA ALA A 218 14.20 -5.97 8.37
C ALA A 218 13.01 -5.21 7.75
N SER A 219 13.11 -4.76 6.50
CA SER A 219 12.05 -4.07 5.76
C SER A 219 12.37 -4.04 4.26
N ALA A 220 11.38 -3.74 3.42
CA ALA A 220 11.60 -3.51 1.98
C ALA A 220 12.59 -2.38 1.71
N GLN A 221 12.58 -1.32 2.54
CA GLN A 221 13.57 -0.24 2.45
C GLN A 221 14.99 -0.75 2.75
N ALA A 222 15.16 -1.57 3.78
CA ALA A 222 16.48 -2.13 4.11
C ALA A 222 16.97 -3.10 3.02
N ALA A 223 16.07 -3.82 2.37
CA ALA A 223 16.39 -4.65 1.21
C ALA A 223 16.83 -3.79 0.01
N GLY A 224 16.14 -2.68 -0.25
CA GLY A 224 16.56 -1.68 -1.24
C GLY A 224 17.94 -1.06 -0.94
N THR A 225 18.22 -0.70 0.33
CA THR A 225 19.54 -0.24 0.75
C THR A 225 20.62 -1.30 0.53
N ALA A 226 20.32 -2.59 0.72
CA ALA A 226 21.28 -3.64 0.44
C ALA A 226 21.64 -3.70 -1.06
N VAL A 227 20.70 -3.41 -1.96
CA VAL A 227 20.95 -3.29 -3.40
C VAL A 227 21.79 -2.05 -3.69
N ASP A 228 21.38 -0.89 -3.21
CA ASP A 228 22.08 0.39 -3.40
C ASP A 228 23.54 0.36 -2.91
N GLU A 229 23.79 -0.25 -1.75
CA GLU A 229 25.14 -0.39 -1.18
C GLU A 229 25.96 -1.54 -1.80
N GLY A 230 25.39 -2.29 -2.74
CA GLY A 230 26.05 -3.40 -3.44
C GLY A 230 26.23 -4.67 -2.61
N TYR A 231 25.47 -4.83 -1.51
CA TYR A 231 25.41 -6.08 -0.75
C TYR A 231 24.50 -7.13 -1.39
N ALA A 232 23.55 -6.67 -2.19
CA ALA A 232 22.65 -7.44 -3.03
C ALA A 232 22.66 -6.86 -4.45
N ASP A 233 22.17 -7.64 -5.40
CA ASP A 233 22.01 -7.24 -6.80
C ASP A 233 20.54 -7.00 -7.15
N LEU A 234 19.64 -7.76 -6.51
CA LEU A 234 18.21 -7.75 -6.77
C LEU A 234 17.40 -7.60 -5.49
N SER A 235 16.28 -6.86 -5.53
CA SER A 235 15.32 -6.81 -4.43
C SER A 235 13.88 -6.62 -4.93
N PHE A 236 12.95 -6.70 -3.99
CA PHE A 236 11.52 -6.58 -4.19
C PHE A 236 10.97 -5.49 -3.29
N GLY A 237 10.08 -4.67 -3.84
CA GLY A 237 9.54 -3.50 -3.14
C GLY A 237 8.42 -2.83 -3.93
N TYR A 238 7.85 -1.80 -3.33
CA TYR A 238 6.83 -0.98 -3.97
C TYR A 238 7.46 -0.06 -5.01
N SER A 239 6.94 -0.07 -6.23
CA SER A 239 7.40 0.76 -7.36
C SER A 239 7.32 2.27 -7.12
N THR A 240 6.59 2.72 -6.08
CA THR A 240 6.53 4.13 -5.67
C THR A 240 7.27 4.45 -4.37
N SER A 241 8.11 3.54 -3.89
CA SER A 241 8.85 3.72 -2.64
C SER A 241 9.75 4.96 -2.67
N ALA A 242 9.76 5.72 -1.57
CA ALA A 242 10.59 6.92 -1.42
C ALA A 242 12.11 6.68 -1.60
N TRP A 243 12.62 5.51 -1.22
CA TRP A 243 14.05 5.20 -1.37
C TRP A 243 14.49 5.11 -2.83
N LEU A 244 13.56 4.92 -3.77
CA LEU A 244 13.86 4.90 -5.21
C LEU A 244 14.29 6.27 -5.74
N THR A 245 14.07 7.35 -4.99
CA THR A 245 14.55 8.69 -5.38
C THR A 245 16.04 8.89 -5.11
N THR A 246 16.66 8.00 -4.33
CA THR A 246 18.06 8.14 -3.91
C THR A 246 19.00 7.15 -4.58
N VAL A 247 18.46 6.18 -5.31
CA VAL A 247 19.23 5.14 -5.99
C VAL A 247 19.46 5.52 -7.44
N GLU A 248 20.70 5.47 -7.86
CA GLU A 248 21.12 5.57 -9.26
C GLU A 248 21.40 4.14 -9.77
N ASP A 249 21.30 3.90 -11.08
CA ASP A 249 21.70 2.64 -11.72
C ASP A 249 20.88 1.38 -11.32
N ILE A 250 19.60 1.54 -10.99
CA ILE A 250 18.64 0.43 -10.83
C ILE A 250 17.68 0.40 -12.02
N VAL A 251 17.42 -0.80 -12.53
CA VAL A 251 16.39 -1.09 -13.52
C VAL A 251 15.28 -1.96 -12.93
N TYR A 252 14.12 -1.93 -13.57
CA TYR A 252 12.94 -2.70 -13.20
C TYR A 252 12.82 -3.86 -14.16
N LEU A 253 12.65 -5.09 -13.65
CA LEU A 253 12.25 -6.20 -14.50
C LEU A 253 10.74 -6.13 -14.75
N ASP A 254 10.35 -6.27 -16.01
CA ASP A 254 8.94 -6.31 -16.38
C ASP A 254 8.29 -7.60 -15.85
N ASP A 255 7.15 -7.45 -15.16
CA ASP A 255 6.24 -8.55 -14.81
C ASP A 255 5.47 -9.00 -16.05
N ASP A 256 6.17 -9.66 -16.97
CA ASP A 256 5.72 -9.97 -18.34
C ASP A 256 4.53 -10.94 -18.42
N ARG A 257 4.15 -11.52 -17.27
CA ARG A 257 3.02 -12.44 -17.14
C ARG A 257 1.94 -11.94 -16.18
N ASN A 258 2.03 -10.71 -15.67
CA ASN A 258 1.06 -10.12 -14.75
C ASN A 258 0.83 -10.99 -13.48
N PHE A 259 1.91 -11.38 -12.80
CA PHE A 259 1.81 -12.14 -11.56
C PHE A 259 1.08 -11.34 -10.47
N TRP A 260 1.33 -10.02 -10.40
CA TRP A 260 0.58 -9.13 -9.52
C TRP A 260 -0.56 -8.41 -10.27
N PRO A 261 -1.70 -8.16 -9.60
CA PRO A 261 -2.77 -7.35 -10.18
C PRO A 261 -2.31 -5.91 -10.42
N PHE A 262 -3.07 -5.17 -11.22
CA PHE A 262 -2.80 -3.77 -11.48
C PHE A 262 -3.20 -2.91 -10.27
N PHE A 263 -2.22 -2.20 -9.69
CA PHE A 263 -2.41 -1.34 -8.52
C PHE A 263 -2.44 0.13 -8.93
N HIS A 264 -3.30 0.49 -9.89
CA HIS A 264 -3.50 1.90 -10.24
C HIS A 264 -4.35 2.59 -9.15
N PRO A 265 -3.98 3.80 -8.72
CA PRO A 265 -4.81 4.57 -7.81
C PRO A 265 -6.10 5.00 -8.50
N VAL A 266 -7.20 4.96 -7.76
CA VAL A 266 -8.55 5.30 -8.21
C VAL A 266 -9.32 5.97 -7.08
N GLY A 267 -10.17 6.95 -7.41
CA GLY A 267 -11.00 7.62 -6.42
C GLY A 267 -12.25 6.81 -6.09
N VAL A 268 -12.61 6.78 -4.81
CA VAL A 268 -13.84 6.16 -4.31
C VAL A 268 -14.64 7.25 -3.60
N VAL A 269 -15.87 7.48 -4.05
CA VAL A 269 -16.75 8.52 -3.51
C VAL A 269 -18.10 7.94 -3.15
N HIS A 270 -18.59 8.19 -1.94
CA HIS A 270 -19.93 7.80 -1.52
C HIS A 270 -21.00 8.58 -2.29
N GLU A 271 -22.05 7.90 -2.74
CA GLU A 271 -23.11 8.45 -3.59
C GLU A 271 -23.78 9.70 -2.97
N ASP A 272 -23.93 9.75 -1.65
CA ASP A 272 -24.54 10.90 -0.94
C ASP A 272 -23.82 12.24 -1.17
N VAL A 273 -22.54 12.21 -1.54
CA VAL A 273 -21.72 13.41 -1.77
C VAL A 273 -21.22 13.56 -3.21
N ALA A 274 -21.54 12.61 -4.10
CA ALA A 274 -20.99 12.49 -5.45
C ALA A 274 -21.55 13.52 -6.47
N THR A 275 -21.61 14.79 -6.07
CA THR A 275 -22.00 15.91 -6.97
C THR A 275 -20.98 16.11 -8.09
N ASP A 276 -21.39 16.73 -9.20
CA ASP A 276 -20.49 17.07 -10.32
C ASP A 276 -19.25 17.85 -9.86
N ALA A 277 -19.39 18.73 -8.86
CA ALA A 277 -18.27 19.50 -8.32
C ALA A 277 -17.27 18.61 -7.54
N VAL A 278 -17.76 17.69 -6.72
CA VAL A 278 -16.92 16.75 -5.95
C VAL A 278 -16.21 15.79 -6.89
N VAL A 279 -16.94 15.19 -7.83
CA VAL A 279 -16.38 14.28 -8.85
C VAL A 279 -15.34 15.00 -9.71
N SER A 280 -15.65 16.20 -10.21
CA SER A 280 -14.71 16.96 -11.02
C SER A 280 -13.46 17.41 -10.25
N ALA A 281 -13.56 17.67 -8.96
CA ALA A 281 -12.40 18.02 -8.13
C ALA A 281 -11.48 16.81 -7.93
N LEU A 282 -12.05 15.65 -7.60
CA LEU A 282 -11.29 14.44 -7.33
C LEU A 282 -10.72 13.78 -8.60
N ASN A 283 -11.36 13.95 -9.76
CA ASN A 283 -10.82 13.50 -11.05
C ASN A 283 -9.58 14.31 -11.50
N LYS A 284 -9.11 15.29 -10.73
CA LYS A 284 -7.83 15.97 -10.97
C LYS A 284 -6.62 15.18 -10.47
N MET A 285 -6.80 14.16 -9.62
CA MET A 285 -5.67 13.40 -9.04
C MET A 285 -4.77 12.75 -10.10
N PRO A 286 -5.28 12.12 -11.18
CA PRO A 286 -4.44 11.58 -12.24
C PRO A 286 -3.51 12.62 -12.89
N ASP A 287 -3.97 13.87 -13.04
CA ASP A 287 -3.12 14.95 -13.57
C ASP A 287 -2.18 15.51 -12.49
N ALA A 288 -2.62 15.52 -11.23
CA ALA A 288 -1.83 16.01 -10.11
C ALA A 288 -0.65 15.08 -9.80
N ILE A 289 -0.82 13.77 -9.98
CA ILE A 289 0.23 12.77 -9.88
C ILE A 289 0.23 11.99 -11.21
N PRO A 290 0.96 12.46 -12.24
CA PRO A 290 0.88 11.89 -13.58
C PRO A 290 1.65 10.57 -13.72
N ASP A 291 2.64 10.32 -12.86
CA ASP A 291 3.50 9.16 -12.95
C ASP A 291 4.00 8.66 -11.58
N ALA A 292 4.53 7.44 -11.56
CA ALA A 292 5.08 6.81 -10.36
C ALA A 292 6.24 7.62 -9.76
N LYS A 293 7.06 8.28 -10.61
CA LYS A 293 8.18 9.10 -10.16
C LYS A 293 7.72 10.30 -9.34
N THR A 294 6.65 10.96 -9.76
CA THR A 294 6.02 12.05 -9.02
C THR A 294 5.56 11.55 -7.64
N MET A 295 4.98 10.35 -7.57
CA MET A 295 4.59 9.77 -6.27
C MET A 295 5.81 9.39 -5.41
N GLN A 296 6.90 8.86 -5.99
CA GLN A 296 8.15 8.59 -5.27
C GLN A 296 8.71 9.87 -4.62
N GLU A 297 8.78 10.96 -5.40
CA GLU A 297 9.24 12.27 -4.93
C GLU A 297 8.33 12.82 -3.81
N LEU A 298 7.01 12.69 -3.96
CA LEU A 298 6.05 13.09 -2.92
C LEU A 298 6.18 12.24 -1.64
N ASN A 299 6.35 10.93 -1.77
CA ASN A 299 6.59 10.02 -0.65
C ASN A 299 7.90 10.35 0.07
N SER A 300 8.94 10.72 -0.68
CA SER A 300 10.23 11.17 -0.15
C SER A 300 10.08 12.48 0.62
N HIS A 301 9.46 13.50 0.02
CA HIS A 301 9.21 14.79 0.66
C HIS A 301 8.35 14.67 1.92
N ALA A 302 7.32 13.81 1.89
CA ALA A 302 6.49 13.53 3.06
C ALA A 302 7.28 12.95 4.24
N THR A 303 8.39 12.25 4.00
CA THR A 303 9.28 11.77 5.07
C THR A 303 10.02 12.92 5.76
N GLU A 304 10.25 14.03 5.06
CA GLU A 304 10.95 15.21 5.57
C GLU A 304 10.02 16.19 6.31
N VAL A 305 8.84 16.46 5.74
CA VAL A 305 7.94 17.53 6.22
C VAL A 305 6.57 17.04 6.70
N GLY A 306 6.27 15.75 6.54
CA GLY A 306 4.94 15.17 6.80
C GLY A 306 4.01 15.26 5.58
N SER A 307 3.11 14.28 5.44
CA SER A 307 2.22 14.13 4.27
C SER A 307 1.39 15.35 3.94
N GLN A 308 0.76 15.98 4.95
CA GLN A 308 -0.10 17.15 4.71
C GLN A 308 0.67 18.31 4.07
N GLN A 309 1.83 18.67 4.63
CA GLN A 309 2.63 19.78 4.10
C GLN A 309 3.21 19.42 2.72
N ALA A 310 3.68 18.18 2.55
CA ALA A 310 4.24 17.73 1.28
C ALA A 310 3.22 17.80 0.13
N VAL A 311 1.97 17.41 0.40
CA VAL A 311 0.88 17.51 -0.58
C VAL A 311 0.54 18.96 -0.90
N VAL A 312 0.43 19.83 0.10
CA VAL A 312 0.15 21.26 -0.13
C VAL A 312 1.25 21.89 -0.98
N ASP A 313 2.53 21.61 -0.68
CA ASP A 313 3.67 22.09 -1.46
C ASP A 313 3.55 21.63 -2.93
N HIS A 314 3.29 20.34 -3.14
CA HIS A 314 3.17 19.73 -4.46
C HIS A 314 2.01 20.31 -5.28
N LEU A 315 0.81 20.36 -4.71
CA LEU A 315 -0.38 20.85 -5.41
C LEU A 315 -0.27 22.35 -5.72
N THR A 316 0.30 23.15 -4.82
CA THR A 316 0.55 24.58 -5.05
C THR A 316 1.57 24.79 -6.17
N ALA A 317 2.69 24.06 -6.15
CA ALA A 317 3.73 24.18 -7.15
C ALA A 317 3.25 23.83 -8.57
N ASN A 318 2.28 22.90 -8.66
CA ASN A 318 1.73 22.43 -9.93
C ASN A 318 0.38 23.08 -10.31
N GLY A 319 -0.12 24.04 -9.51
CA GLY A 319 -1.30 24.85 -9.85
C GLY A 319 -2.65 24.12 -9.72
N PHE A 320 -2.73 23.12 -8.85
CA PHE A 320 -3.98 22.42 -8.53
C PHE A 320 -4.77 23.06 -7.38
N ILE A 321 -4.08 23.85 -6.56
CA ILE A 321 -4.63 24.69 -5.47
C ILE A 321 -4.00 26.08 -5.47
#